data_AF-A0AAV4UNG7-F1
#
_entry.id   AF-A0AAV4UNG7-F1
#
_cell.length_a   1.000
_cell.length_b   1.000
_cell.length_c   1.000
_cell.angle_alpha   90.00
_cell.angle_beta   90.00
_cell.angle_gamma   90.00
#
_symmetry.space_group_name_H-M   'P 1'
#
loop_
_entity.id
_entity.type
_entity.pdbx_description
1 polymer ?
#
loop_
_entity_poly.entity_id
_entity_poly.type
_entity_poly.pdbx_seq_one_letter_code
_entity_poly.pdbx_strand_id
1 'polypeptide(L)'
;MSKWRETVTVTVYVYNLTVSRQVHRFHQVDLEKHPIKRISRHERYPLLAKAVYLGCERAVDDLLEAGESVNERILDGSTPLMIAVDKGHVTIVQKLLKMGADMRLTQNNGMNVFMIAVSKNDDKTFSLLWNHFSKNDSWIFNQENSDGHTILIIAVERGFVEYAKFFCGLSVVKVDHQTKEGRSALMLAAMRSQPEIVKCLLERGASVLLEDKVGSTVLCIALVQKQPEIIEMLLETLNKKDRDMYVKKRIELLYRPRLCSNFEVTYFYKKILFRVLLAIKQYLTNGTELLFKYKIFFALIKCIEMNQGDPEILWQAFHLSACLMYNSVANNSYVLKDMAELYAESKGQNFSLKIMTCSHYKNNSDVRDAALLCPSKLAALDVTQVDNG
;
A
#
# COMPACT_ATOMS: atom_id res chain seq x y z
N MET A 1 -26.48 42.04 29.57
CA MET A 1 -26.00 40.98 30.46
C MET A 1 -26.81 39.72 30.19
N SER A 2 -26.12 38.57 30.09
CA SER A 2 -26.54 37.20 30.46
C SER A 2 -27.89 36.65 29.93
N LYS A 3 -28.02 35.41 29.46
CA LYS A 3 -27.19 34.18 29.45
C LYS A 3 -27.95 33.20 28.51
N TRP A 4 -27.30 32.56 27.54
CA TRP A 4 -26.68 31.23 27.63
C TRP A 4 -27.63 30.08 28.03
N ARG A 5 -27.88 29.12 27.11
CA ARG A 5 -27.40 27.71 27.08
C ARG A 5 -28.29 26.83 26.19
N GLU A 6 -27.71 26.27 25.12
CA GLU A 6 -27.36 24.84 24.91
C GLU A 6 -28.54 24.08 24.28
N THR A 7 -28.42 23.37 23.16
CA THR A 7 -27.55 22.21 22.93
C THR A 7 -27.24 22.00 21.44
N VAL A 8 -26.04 21.48 21.19
CA VAL A 8 -25.52 20.97 19.92
C VAL A 8 -26.10 19.57 19.67
N THR A 9 -26.64 19.32 18.48
CA THR A 9 -26.82 17.98 17.92
C THR A 9 -26.10 17.87 16.59
N VAL A 10 -25.14 16.94 16.56
CA VAL A 10 -24.33 16.50 15.44
C VAL A 10 -25.22 15.70 14.49
N THR A 11 -25.36 16.14 13.24
CA THR A 11 -26.00 15.31 12.19
C THR A 11 -24.93 14.61 11.39
N VAL A 12 -24.85 13.30 11.63
CA VAL A 12 -24.02 12.32 10.92
C VAL A 12 -24.51 12.20 9.48
N TYR A 13 -23.59 12.34 8.52
CA TYR A 13 -23.83 11.95 7.14
C TYR A 13 -23.87 10.43 7.06
N VAL A 14 -25.07 9.87 6.84
CA VAL A 14 -25.24 8.48 6.43
C VAL A 14 -25.78 8.48 5.01
N TYR A 15 -24.91 8.13 4.07
CA TYR A 15 -25.30 7.66 2.74
C TYR A 15 -26.13 6.38 2.92
N ASN A 16 -27.40 6.40 2.51
CA ASN A 16 -28.05 5.18 2.01
C ASN A 16 -29.26 5.51 1.12
N LEU A 17 -29.07 5.17 -0.16
CA LEU A 17 -30.06 4.67 -1.12
C LEU A 17 -31.53 4.75 -0.70
N THR A 18 -32.26 5.68 -1.32
CA THR A 18 -33.65 5.45 -1.73
C THR A 18 -33.81 5.86 -3.19
N VAL A 19 -33.72 4.85 -4.05
CA VAL A 19 -34.43 4.85 -5.33
C VAL A 19 -35.92 4.96 -5.01
N SER A 20 -36.52 6.15 -5.07
CA SER A 20 -37.97 6.29 -5.20
C SER A 20 -38.40 7.73 -5.49
N ARG A 21 -39.36 7.86 -6.42
CA ARG A 21 -40.18 9.04 -6.76
C ARG A 21 -39.61 10.09 -7.72
N GLN A 22 -39.13 9.67 -8.88
CA GLN A 22 -39.46 10.38 -10.15
C GLN A 22 -39.63 9.40 -11.34
N VAL A 23 -40.06 8.15 -11.09
CA VAL A 23 -40.27 7.13 -12.15
C VAL A 23 -41.75 7.02 -12.60
N HIS A 24 -42.67 7.86 -12.11
CA HIS A 24 -44.05 7.85 -12.58
C HIS A 24 -44.55 9.25 -12.94
N ARG A 25 -44.21 9.69 -14.15
CA ARG A 25 -45.04 10.53 -15.06
C ARG A 25 -44.14 11.23 -16.07
N PHE A 26 -43.67 10.51 -17.08
CA PHE A 26 -43.40 11.10 -18.40
C PHE A 26 -43.56 9.97 -19.43
N HIS A 27 -44.80 9.52 -19.60
CA HIS A 27 -45.20 8.94 -20.88
C HIS A 27 -45.29 10.12 -21.86
N GLN A 28 -44.61 10.00 -23.00
CA GLN A 28 -44.63 10.92 -24.14
C GLN A 28 -44.36 12.40 -23.81
N VAL A 29 -43.11 12.81 -23.94
CA VAL A 29 -42.83 14.20 -24.31
C VAL A 29 -42.54 14.19 -25.80
N ASP A 30 -43.53 14.59 -26.60
CA ASP A 30 -43.38 14.87 -28.02
C ASP A 30 -42.30 15.93 -28.21
N LEU A 31 -41.18 15.55 -28.83
CA LEU A 31 -40.06 16.43 -29.14
C LEU A 31 -40.35 17.41 -30.31
N GLU A 32 -41.56 17.45 -30.86
CA GLU A 32 -41.84 18.17 -32.11
C GLU A 32 -42.39 19.59 -31.97
N LYS A 33 -42.64 20.14 -30.76
CA LYS A 33 -43.40 21.41 -30.67
C LYS A 33 -42.71 22.63 -30.07
N HIS A 34 -41.49 22.58 -29.56
CA HIS A 34 -40.87 23.78 -28.96
C HIS A 34 -39.47 24.05 -29.55
N PRO A 35 -39.24 25.24 -30.15
CA PRO A 35 -37.92 25.59 -30.65
C PRO A 35 -36.96 25.62 -29.46
N ILE A 36 -35.80 24.97 -29.60
CA ILE A 36 -34.76 24.84 -28.56
C ILE A 36 -34.23 26.25 -28.22
N LYS A 37 -34.95 27.00 -27.38
CA LYS A 37 -34.50 28.27 -26.82
C LYS A 37 -33.46 27.96 -25.77
N ARG A 38 -32.28 28.60 -25.92
CA ARG A 38 -31.16 28.63 -24.99
C ARG A 38 -31.63 28.68 -23.53
N ILE A 39 -31.53 27.54 -22.85
CA ILE A 39 -31.65 27.44 -21.39
C ILE A 39 -30.32 27.92 -20.78
N SER A 40 -30.43 28.67 -19.68
CA SER A 40 -29.37 29.41 -18.99
C SER A 40 -28.22 28.52 -18.49
N ARG A 41 -27.00 29.10 -18.39
CA ARG A 41 -25.71 28.40 -18.24
C ARG A 41 -25.45 27.74 -16.87
N HIS A 42 -26.32 27.88 -15.87
CA HIS A 42 -26.00 27.49 -14.49
C HIS A 42 -26.75 26.27 -13.94
N GLU A 43 -27.71 25.70 -14.68
CA GLU A 43 -28.41 24.45 -14.30
C GLU A 43 -28.55 23.46 -15.45
N ARG A 44 -27.78 23.63 -16.53
CA ARG A 44 -27.92 22.83 -17.74
C ARG A 44 -27.01 21.60 -17.66
N TYR A 45 -27.54 20.49 -17.16
CA TYR A 45 -26.92 19.19 -17.45
C TYR A 45 -26.90 19.03 -18.98
N PRO A 46 -25.72 18.88 -19.63
CA PRO A 46 -25.64 18.77 -21.09
C PRO A 46 -26.56 17.67 -21.60
N LEU A 47 -27.39 17.94 -22.62
CA LEU A 47 -28.38 16.98 -23.11
C LEU A 47 -27.69 15.74 -23.66
N LEU A 48 -26.57 15.92 -24.37
CA LEU A 48 -25.74 14.82 -24.85
C LEU A 48 -25.27 13.93 -23.68
N ALA A 49 -24.78 14.51 -22.59
CA ALA A 49 -24.36 13.74 -21.42
C ALA A 49 -25.53 12.91 -20.84
N LYS A 50 -26.77 13.40 -20.91
CA LYS A 50 -27.95 12.69 -20.39
C LYS A 50 -28.35 11.54 -21.29
N ALA A 51 -28.36 11.77 -22.59
CA ALA A 51 -28.62 10.74 -23.59
C ALA A 51 -27.59 9.60 -23.48
N VAL A 52 -26.31 9.97 -23.34
CA VAL A 52 -25.22 9.01 -23.12
C VAL A 52 -25.39 8.26 -21.81
N TYR A 53 -25.69 8.94 -20.70
CA TYR A 53 -25.91 8.28 -19.40
C TYR A 53 -27.04 7.23 -19.44
N LEU A 54 -28.09 7.50 -20.22
CA LEU A 54 -29.23 6.61 -20.41
C LEU A 54 -29.00 5.51 -21.45
N GLY A 55 -27.90 5.55 -22.21
CA GLY A 55 -27.63 4.61 -23.29
C GLY A 55 -28.53 4.79 -24.53
N CYS A 56 -29.15 5.96 -24.70
CA CYS A 56 -30.08 6.19 -25.81
C CYS A 56 -29.33 6.57 -27.09
N GLU A 57 -28.96 5.58 -27.89
CA GLU A 57 -28.15 5.77 -29.10
C GLU A 57 -28.76 6.75 -30.11
N ARG A 58 -30.07 6.69 -30.34
CA ARG A 58 -30.76 7.60 -31.28
C ARG A 58 -30.66 9.06 -30.82
N ALA A 59 -30.94 9.31 -29.55
CA ALA A 59 -30.82 10.66 -29.00
C ALA A 59 -29.37 11.16 -29.03
N VAL A 60 -28.38 10.27 -28.86
CA VAL A 60 -26.97 10.63 -29.04
C VAL A 60 -26.69 11.04 -30.49
N ASP A 61 -27.17 10.30 -31.48
CA ASP A 61 -27.00 10.64 -32.90
C ASP A 61 -27.63 12.00 -33.22
N ASP A 62 -28.91 12.19 -32.86
CA ASP A 62 -29.65 13.43 -33.12
C ASP A 62 -28.96 14.66 -32.49
N LEU A 63 -28.45 14.52 -31.25
CA LEU A 63 -27.77 15.61 -30.55
C LEU A 63 -26.38 15.93 -31.13
N LEU A 64 -25.65 14.92 -31.60
CA LEU A 64 -24.38 15.12 -32.28
C LEU A 64 -24.58 15.78 -33.65
N GLU A 65 -25.60 15.38 -34.41
CA GLU A 65 -25.97 16.01 -35.68
C GLU A 65 -26.46 17.45 -35.48
N ALA A 66 -27.14 17.74 -34.37
CA ALA A 66 -27.53 19.10 -33.99
C ALA A 66 -26.34 19.99 -33.57
N GLY A 67 -25.12 19.45 -33.55
CA GLY A 67 -23.90 20.19 -33.24
C GLY A 67 -23.65 20.40 -31.75
N GLU A 68 -24.22 19.58 -30.86
CA GLU A 68 -23.80 19.59 -29.45
C GLU A 68 -22.31 19.23 -29.32
N SER A 69 -21.64 19.88 -28.37
CA SER A 69 -20.21 19.66 -28.12
C SER A 69 -19.97 18.25 -27.57
N VAL A 70 -19.18 17.46 -28.31
CA VAL A 70 -18.76 16.09 -27.94
C VAL A 70 -17.95 16.07 -26.64
N ASN A 71 -17.35 17.20 -26.27
CA ASN A 71 -16.40 17.33 -25.17
C ASN A 71 -16.93 18.18 -24.00
N GLU A 72 -18.22 18.53 -24.00
CA GLU A 72 -18.82 19.33 -22.92
C GLU A 72 -18.73 18.60 -21.58
N ARG A 73 -18.16 19.25 -20.57
CA ARG A 73 -17.96 18.63 -19.25
C ARG A 73 -19.17 18.86 -18.35
N ILE A 74 -19.59 17.83 -17.63
CA ILE A 74 -20.60 17.98 -16.57
C ILE A 74 -19.94 18.45 -15.25
N LEU A 75 -20.74 18.64 -14.19
CA LEU A 75 -20.30 19.21 -12.91
C LEU A 75 -19.12 18.48 -12.25
N ASP A 76 -19.03 17.15 -12.40
CA ASP A 76 -17.92 16.35 -11.86
C ASP A 76 -16.69 16.30 -12.79
N GLY A 77 -16.73 17.03 -13.90
CA GLY A 77 -15.68 17.08 -14.91
C GLY A 77 -15.77 15.99 -15.98
N SER A 78 -16.74 15.08 -15.91
CA SER A 78 -16.88 14.00 -16.89
C SER A 78 -17.30 14.53 -18.26
N THR A 79 -16.68 14.00 -19.31
CA THR A 79 -17.10 14.19 -20.70
C THR A 79 -18.12 13.11 -21.10
N PRO A 80 -18.89 13.30 -22.19
CA PRO A 80 -19.75 12.27 -22.75
C PRO A 80 -19.02 10.94 -22.96
N LEU A 81 -17.77 10.98 -23.45
CA LEU A 81 -16.96 9.78 -23.63
C LEU A 81 -16.72 9.05 -22.30
N MET A 82 -16.34 9.76 -21.24
CA MET A 82 -16.12 9.15 -19.92
C MET A 82 -17.39 8.53 -19.35
N ILE A 83 -18.54 9.17 -19.54
CA ILE A 83 -19.84 8.65 -19.09
C ILE A 83 -20.17 7.36 -19.85
N ALA A 84 -19.99 7.35 -21.17
CA ALA A 84 -20.22 6.17 -22.00
C ALA A 84 -19.34 4.99 -21.56
N VAL A 85 -18.07 5.26 -21.25
CA VAL A 85 -17.11 4.26 -20.73
C VAL A 85 -17.52 3.79 -19.32
N ASP A 86 -17.89 4.69 -18.42
CA ASP A 86 -18.35 4.34 -17.05
C ASP A 86 -19.59 3.42 -17.06
N LYS A 87 -20.48 3.61 -18.05
CA LYS A 87 -21.70 2.83 -18.25
C LYS A 87 -21.53 1.60 -19.15
N GLY A 88 -20.36 1.41 -19.77
CA GLY A 88 -20.11 0.29 -20.69
C GLY A 88 -20.91 0.36 -21.99
N HIS A 89 -21.28 1.56 -22.45
CA HIS A 89 -22.02 1.76 -23.69
C HIS A 89 -21.08 1.78 -24.91
N VAL A 90 -20.59 0.59 -25.27
CA VAL A 90 -19.56 0.36 -26.31
C VAL A 90 -19.88 1.03 -27.66
N THR A 91 -21.13 0.96 -28.12
CA THR A 91 -21.60 1.58 -29.38
C THR A 91 -21.52 3.10 -29.33
N ILE A 92 -21.93 3.69 -28.21
CA ILE A 92 -21.84 5.13 -27.96
C ILE A 92 -20.38 5.57 -27.84
N VAL A 93 -19.52 4.79 -27.18
CA VAL A 93 -18.07 5.06 -27.14
C VAL A 93 -17.50 5.15 -28.56
N GLN A 94 -17.82 4.19 -29.42
CA GLN A 94 -17.34 4.19 -30.81
C GLN A 94 -17.81 5.42 -31.58
N LYS A 95 -19.07 5.84 -31.41
CA LYS A 95 -19.62 7.04 -32.05
C LYS A 95 -18.91 8.31 -31.59
N LEU A 96 -18.76 8.49 -30.28
CA LEU A 96 -18.10 9.66 -29.70
C LEU A 96 -16.63 9.76 -30.14
N LEU A 97 -15.91 8.64 -30.21
CA LEU A 97 -14.53 8.61 -30.72
C LEU A 97 -14.45 9.02 -32.20
N LYS A 98 -15.38 8.56 -33.05
CA LYS A 98 -15.46 8.98 -34.46
C LYS A 98 -15.73 10.48 -34.63
N MET A 99 -16.48 11.07 -33.70
CA MET A 99 -16.79 12.50 -33.67
C MET A 99 -15.71 13.35 -32.99
N GLY A 100 -14.51 12.79 -32.74
CA GLY A 100 -13.38 13.55 -32.23
C GLY A 100 -13.46 13.84 -30.72
N ALA A 101 -14.06 12.93 -29.95
CA ALA A 101 -14.01 13.02 -28.49
C ALA A 101 -12.55 13.07 -27.98
N ASP A 102 -12.26 14.06 -27.14
CA ASP A 102 -10.92 14.30 -26.62
C ASP A 102 -10.64 13.40 -25.40
N MET A 103 -9.74 12.44 -25.59
CA MET A 103 -9.29 11.52 -24.55
C MET A 103 -8.32 12.15 -23.54
N ARG A 104 -7.84 13.37 -23.80
CA ARG A 104 -6.91 14.10 -22.93
C ARG A 104 -7.58 14.76 -21.73
N LEU A 105 -8.90 14.90 -21.78
CA LEU A 105 -9.68 15.47 -20.68
C LEU A 105 -9.71 14.49 -19.50
N THR A 106 -9.88 15.02 -18.28
CA THR A 106 -9.96 14.24 -17.04
C THR A 106 -11.15 14.66 -16.18
N GLN A 107 -11.73 13.78 -15.37
CA GLN A 107 -12.71 14.16 -14.34
C GLN A 107 -12.07 15.12 -13.31
N ASN A 108 -12.88 15.79 -12.47
CA ASN A 108 -12.37 16.72 -11.46
C ASN A 108 -11.50 16.02 -10.39
N ASN A 109 -11.67 14.72 -10.20
CA ASN A 109 -10.81 13.88 -9.38
C ASN A 109 -9.56 13.39 -10.14
N GLY A 110 -9.28 13.89 -11.34
CA GLY A 110 -8.12 13.50 -12.16
C GLY A 110 -8.24 12.17 -12.91
N MET A 111 -9.37 11.46 -12.83
CA MET A 111 -9.56 10.22 -13.60
C MET A 111 -9.65 10.51 -15.10
N ASN A 112 -8.80 9.87 -15.90
CA ASN A 112 -8.91 9.89 -17.36
C ASN A 112 -9.72 8.71 -17.89
N VAL A 113 -10.03 8.72 -19.18
CA VAL A 113 -10.89 7.71 -19.81
C VAL A 113 -10.34 6.28 -19.68
N PHE A 114 -9.01 6.10 -19.76
CA PHE A 114 -8.39 4.78 -19.61
C PHE A 114 -8.42 4.30 -18.16
N MET A 115 -8.21 5.19 -17.19
CA MET A 115 -8.37 4.84 -15.77
C MET A 115 -9.79 4.37 -15.47
N ILE A 116 -10.81 5.00 -16.07
CA ILE A 116 -12.21 4.57 -15.91
C ILE A 116 -12.40 3.16 -16.51
N ALA A 117 -11.96 2.93 -17.76
CA ALA A 117 -12.07 1.62 -18.42
C ALA A 117 -11.38 0.49 -17.62
N VAL A 118 -10.13 0.73 -17.17
CA VAL A 118 -9.38 -0.22 -16.33
C VAL A 118 -10.08 -0.44 -15.00
N SER A 119 -10.60 0.60 -14.36
CA SER A 119 -11.33 0.45 -13.10
C SER A 119 -12.55 -0.47 -13.26
N LYS A 120 -13.22 -0.43 -14.41
CA LYS A 120 -14.40 -1.26 -14.71
C LYS A 120 -14.04 -2.67 -15.17
N ASN A 121 -12.75 -2.96 -15.40
CA ASN A 121 -12.28 -4.20 -16.00
C ASN A 121 -12.98 -4.52 -17.33
N ASP A 122 -13.16 -3.49 -18.18
CA ASP A 122 -13.86 -3.60 -19.46
C ASP A 122 -12.86 -3.65 -20.63
N ASP A 123 -12.46 -4.87 -20.98
CA ASP A 123 -11.49 -5.14 -22.05
C ASP A 123 -11.96 -4.70 -23.43
N LYS A 124 -13.26 -4.76 -23.69
CA LYS A 124 -13.83 -4.37 -24.99
C LYS A 124 -13.71 -2.88 -25.17
N THR A 125 -14.15 -2.11 -24.18
CA THR A 125 -14.06 -0.64 -24.22
C THR A 125 -12.61 -0.18 -24.17
N PHE A 126 -11.76 -0.82 -23.36
CA PHE A 126 -10.33 -0.53 -23.34
C PHE A 126 -9.67 -0.73 -24.71
N SER A 127 -9.96 -1.86 -25.37
CA SER A 127 -9.42 -2.16 -26.71
C SER A 127 -9.87 -1.14 -27.75
N LEU A 128 -11.12 -0.68 -27.70
CA LEU A 128 -11.63 0.37 -28.57
C LEU A 128 -10.91 1.70 -28.35
N LEU A 129 -10.78 2.12 -27.09
CA LEU A 129 -10.04 3.34 -26.74
C LEU A 129 -8.59 3.23 -27.20
N TRP A 130 -7.94 2.10 -26.97
CA TRP A 130 -6.56 1.84 -27.36
C TRP A 130 -6.35 1.93 -28.87
N ASN A 131 -7.28 1.41 -29.68
CA ASN A 131 -7.20 1.45 -31.14
C ASN A 131 -7.38 2.87 -31.71
N HIS A 132 -8.15 3.72 -31.03
CA HIS A 132 -8.34 5.12 -31.41
C HIS A 132 -7.28 6.06 -30.81
N PHE A 133 -6.47 5.57 -29.88
CA PHE A 133 -5.50 6.38 -29.15
C PHE A 133 -4.22 6.63 -29.93
N SER A 134 -3.84 7.91 -30.01
CA SER A 134 -2.54 8.30 -30.55
C SER A 134 -1.43 7.93 -29.57
N LYS A 135 -0.61 6.94 -29.92
CA LYS A 135 0.48 6.42 -29.06
C LYS A 135 1.51 7.48 -28.66
N ASN A 136 1.55 8.62 -29.36
CA ASN A 136 2.39 9.77 -29.01
C ASN A 136 1.95 10.47 -27.72
N ASP A 137 0.70 10.29 -27.27
CA ASP A 137 0.14 10.90 -26.05
C ASP A 137 0.42 10.08 -24.77
N SER A 138 1.59 9.46 -24.70
CA SER A 138 1.98 8.53 -23.63
C SER A 138 1.97 9.11 -22.20
N TRP A 139 1.79 10.43 -22.04
CA TRP A 139 1.64 11.09 -20.74
C TRP A 139 0.40 10.61 -19.97
N ILE A 140 -0.66 10.18 -20.67
CA ILE A 140 -1.95 9.81 -20.07
C ILE A 140 -1.83 8.67 -19.05
N PHE A 141 -0.88 7.74 -19.24
CA PHE A 141 -0.71 6.59 -18.36
C PHE A 141 -0.02 6.93 -17.04
N ASN A 142 0.66 8.07 -16.96
CA ASN A 142 1.36 8.55 -15.77
C ASN A 142 0.62 9.69 -15.06
N GLN A 143 -0.58 10.06 -15.53
CA GLN A 143 -1.43 10.96 -14.79
C GLN A 143 -1.86 10.35 -13.47
N GLU A 144 -2.20 11.22 -12.54
CA GLU A 144 -2.61 10.87 -11.19
C GLU A 144 -4.01 11.39 -10.94
N ASN A 145 -4.83 10.56 -10.29
CA ASN A 145 -6.09 11.01 -9.74
C ASN A 145 -5.87 11.80 -8.42
N SER A 146 -6.96 12.20 -7.77
CA SER A 146 -6.94 12.96 -6.52
C SER A 146 -6.29 12.21 -5.36
N ASP A 147 -6.06 10.90 -5.45
CA ASP A 147 -5.41 10.09 -4.43
C ASP A 147 -3.95 9.76 -4.80
N GLY A 148 -3.46 10.29 -5.92
CA GLY A 148 -2.14 10.00 -6.46
C GLY A 148 -2.07 8.66 -7.19
N HIS A 149 -3.20 8.05 -7.56
CA HIS A 149 -3.22 6.77 -8.25
C HIS A 149 -3.03 6.98 -9.76
N THR A 150 -2.04 6.29 -10.31
CA THR A 150 -1.85 6.12 -11.76
C THR A 150 -2.67 4.92 -12.27
N ILE A 151 -2.73 4.76 -13.60
CA ILE A 151 -3.46 3.62 -14.19
C ILE A 151 -2.90 2.26 -13.77
N LEU A 152 -1.57 2.17 -13.63
CA LEU A 152 -0.89 0.96 -13.15
C LEU A 152 -1.29 0.68 -11.70
N ILE A 153 -1.31 1.71 -10.84
CA ILE A 153 -1.71 1.56 -9.44
C ILE A 153 -3.16 1.10 -9.32
N ILE A 154 -4.08 1.65 -10.13
CA ILE A 154 -5.48 1.22 -10.16
C ILE A 154 -5.60 -0.26 -10.55
N ALA A 155 -4.87 -0.70 -11.58
CA ALA A 155 -4.88 -2.09 -12.02
C ALA A 155 -4.38 -3.04 -10.92
N VAL A 156 -3.29 -2.69 -10.26
CA VAL A 156 -2.70 -3.50 -9.17
C VAL A 156 -3.61 -3.52 -7.94
N GLU A 157 -4.12 -2.37 -7.52
CA GLU A 157 -4.99 -2.25 -6.34
C GLU A 157 -6.27 -3.08 -6.49
N ARG A 158 -6.85 -3.13 -7.70
CA ARG A 158 -8.01 -3.96 -8.01
C ARG A 158 -7.68 -5.41 -8.34
N GLY A 159 -6.40 -5.74 -8.50
CA GLY A 159 -5.92 -7.08 -8.83
C GLY A 159 -6.21 -7.53 -10.25
N PHE A 160 -6.29 -6.60 -11.19
CA PHE A 160 -6.44 -6.91 -12.60
C PHE A 160 -5.07 -7.23 -13.20
N VAL A 161 -4.67 -8.50 -13.07
CA VAL A 161 -3.35 -9.01 -13.42
C VAL A 161 -2.96 -8.71 -14.86
N GLU A 162 -3.87 -8.91 -15.81
CA GLU A 162 -3.58 -8.71 -17.23
C GLU A 162 -3.38 -7.23 -17.57
N TYR A 163 -4.16 -6.32 -16.98
CA TYR A 163 -3.90 -4.88 -17.09
C TYR A 163 -2.58 -4.48 -16.45
N ALA A 164 -2.29 -4.98 -15.24
CA ALA A 164 -1.03 -4.68 -14.56
C ALA A 164 0.16 -5.12 -15.42
N LYS A 165 0.16 -6.35 -15.95
CA LYS A 165 1.19 -6.85 -16.87
C LYS A 165 1.27 -6.02 -18.15
N PHE A 166 0.13 -5.67 -18.74
CA PHE A 166 0.07 -4.84 -19.94
C PHE A 166 0.77 -3.49 -19.73
N PHE A 167 0.42 -2.75 -18.67
CA PHE A 167 1.06 -1.47 -18.37
C PHE A 167 2.53 -1.62 -17.94
N CYS A 168 2.85 -2.69 -17.21
CA CYS A 168 4.23 -3.08 -16.93
C CYS A 168 5.01 -3.47 -18.20
N GLY A 169 4.38 -3.75 -19.34
CA GLY A 169 5.08 -3.94 -20.62
C GLY A 169 5.46 -2.63 -21.33
N LEU A 170 4.78 -1.53 -21.02
CA LEU A 170 4.92 -0.27 -21.78
C LEU A 170 6.01 0.63 -21.22
N SER A 171 7.18 0.78 -21.87
CA SER A 171 8.37 1.52 -21.37
C SER A 171 8.08 2.93 -20.83
N VAL A 172 7.03 3.59 -21.33
CA VAL A 172 6.60 4.93 -20.90
C VAL A 172 5.98 4.99 -19.50
N VAL A 173 5.48 3.88 -18.96
CA VAL A 173 4.83 3.82 -17.64
C VAL A 173 5.86 3.84 -16.51
N LYS A 174 5.68 4.74 -15.54
CA LYS A 174 6.51 4.84 -14.34
C LYS A 174 6.05 3.84 -13.28
N VAL A 175 6.86 2.82 -13.01
CA VAL A 175 6.54 1.77 -12.03
C VAL A 175 6.74 2.19 -10.57
N ASP A 176 7.60 3.19 -10.35
CA ASP A 176 8.00 3.68 -9.01
C ASP A 176 7.17 4.86 -8.51
N HIS A 177 6.08 5.20 -9.20
CA HIS A 177 5.14 6.21 -8.73
C HIS A 177 4.57 5.83 -7.36
N GLN A 178 4.45 6.80 -6.45
CA GLN A 178 3.89 6.61 -5.12
C GLN A 178 2.58 7.40 -4.97
N THR A 179 1.55 6.76 -4.41
CA THR A 179 0.28 7.42 -4.09
C THR A 179 0.48 8.54 -3.07
N LYS A 180 -0.59 9.28 -2.77
CA LYS A 180 -0.55 10.27 -1.67
C LYS A 180 -0.17 9.66 -0.32
N GLU A 181 -0.36 8.36 -0.11
CA GLU A 181 0.07 7.64 1.10
C GLU A 181 1.51 7.10 1.02
N GLY A 182 2.24 7.40 -0.05
CA GLY A 182 3.59 6.90 -0.29
C GLY A 182 3.63 5.45 -0.78
N ARG A 183 2.50 4.86 -1.18
CA ARG A 183 2.48 3.45 -1.60
C ARG A 183 2.83 3.33 -3.08
N SER A 184 3.83 2.52 -3.41
CA SER A 184 4.14 2.18 -4.81
C SER A 184 3.26 1.03 -5.32
N ALA A 185 3.22 0.83 -6.64
CA ALA A 185 2.54 -0.34 -7.23
C ALA A 185 3.10 -1.66 -6.67
N LEU A 186 4.42 -1.74 -6.45
CA LEU A 186 5.07 -2.91 -5.89
C LEU A 186 4.63 -3.19 -4.44
N MET A 187 4.47 -2.15 -3.62
CA MET A 187 3.92 -2.28 -2.27
C MET A 187 2.48 -2.78 -2.29
N LEU A 188 1.63 -2.24 -3.16
CA LEU A 188 0.23 -2.63 -3.25
C LEU A 188 0.07 -4.08 -3.73
N ALA A 189 0.90 -4.52 -4.69
CA ALA A 189 0.93 -5.91 -5.15
C ALA A 189 1.28 -6.88 -4.01
N ALA A 190 2.28 -6.52 -3.19
CA ALA A 190 2.60 -7.28 -1.98
C ALA A 190 1.45 -7.22 -0.96
N MET A 191 0.81 -6.07 -0.77
CA MET A 191 -0.34 -5.95 0.15
C MET A 191 -1.54 -6.82 -0.24
N ARG A 192 -1.64 -7.16 -1.53
CA ARG A 192 -2.73 -7.93 -2.12
C ARG A 192 -2.36 -9.40 -2.35
N SER A 193 -1.15 -9.83 -1.98
CA SER A 193 -0.63 -11.18 -2.24
C SER A 193 -0.63 -11.55 -3.73
N GLN A 194 -0.11 -10.68 -4.59
CA GLN A 194 -0.08 -10.86 -6.06
C GLN A 194 1.33 -11.14 -6.59
N PRO A 195 1.87 -12.38 -6.45
CA PRO A 195 3.25 -12.70 -6.81
C PRO A 195 3.56 -12.46 -8.29
N GLU A 196 2.61 -12.68 -9.20
CA GLU A 196 2.83 -12.50 -10.64
C GLU A 196 3.03 -11.02 -11.00
N ILE A 197 2.29 -10.12 -10.35
CA ILE A 197 2.45 -8.67 -10.52
C ILE A 197 3.75 -8.21 -9.87
N VAL A 198 4.08 -8.73 -8.68
CA VAL A 198 5.35 -8.45 -8.00
C VAL A 198 6.52 -8.80 -8.93
N LYS A 199 6.53 -10.01 -9.50
CA LYS A 199 7.56 -10.44 -10.44
C LYS A 199 7.67 -9.49 -11.63
N CYS A 200 6.55 -9.16 -12.26
CA CYS A 200 6.53 -8.26 -13.41
C CYS A 200 7.07 -6.85 -13.11
N LEU A 201 6.74 -6.30 -11.92
CA LEU A 201 7.26 -5.01 -11.47
C LEU A 201 8.77 -5.08 -11.18
N LEU A 202 9.24 -6.16 -10.56
CA LEU A 202 10.67 -6.36 -10.26
C LEU A 202 11.52 -6.54 -11.53
N GLU A 203 11.03 -7.30 -12.52
CA GLU A 203 11.68 -7.45 -13.84
C GLU A 203 11.85 -6.10 -14.55
N ARG A 204 10.95 -5.15 -14.25
CA ARG A 204 11.01 -3.78 -14.76
C ARG A 204 11.86 -2.83 -13.92
N GLY A 205 12.52 -3.34 -12.88
CA GLY A 205 13.39 -2.54 -12.01
C GLY A 205 12.62 -1.64 -11.04
N ALA A 206 11.40 -2.03 -10.65
CA ALA A 206 10.70 -1.33 -9.58
C ALA A 206 11.54 -1.32 -8.29
N SER A 207 11.67 -0.16 -7.67
CA SER A 207 12.48 0.04 -6.49
C SER A 207 11.86 -0.63 -5.26
N VAL A 208 12.59 -1.60 -4.72
CA VAL A 208 12.28 -2.27 -3.44
C VAL A 208 12.56 -1.41 -2.21
N LEU A 209 13.19 -0.25 -2.40
CA LEU A 209 13.65 0.65 -1.33
C LEU A 209 12.72 1.82 -1.04
N LEU A 210 11.66 2.00 -1.84
CA LEU A 210 10.65 3.02 -1.59
C LEU A 210 9.99 2.80 -0.23
N GLU A 211 9.62 3.90 0.43
CA GLU A 211 8.97 3.91 1.74
C GLU A 211 7.63 4.63 1.67
N ASP A 212 6.61 4.04 2.29
CA ASP A 212 5.34 4.72 2.51
C ASP A 212 5.46 5.80 3.61
N LYS A 213 4.37 6.54 3.88
CA LYS A 213 4.36 7.58 4.94
C LYS A 213 4.72 7.06 6.33
N VAL A 214 4.53 5.76 6.59
CA VAL A 214 4.85 5.12 7.88
C VAL A 214 6.31 4.66 7.92
N GLY A 215 6.98 4.60 6.77
CA GLY A 215 8.36 4.12 6.60
C GLY A 215 8.47 2.65 6.20
N SER A 216 7.36 2.04 5.77
CA SER A 216 7.31 0.63 5.33
C SER A 216 7.81 0.47 3.90
N THR A 217 8.68 -0.51 3.66
CA THR A 217 9.02 -0.99 2.31
C THR A 217 8.14 -2.16 1.89
N VAL A 218 8.23 -2.55 0.61
CA VAL A 218 7.60 -3.80 0.12
C VAL A 218 8.01 -5.03 0.95
N LEU A 219 9.28 -5.14 1.36
CA LEU A 219 9.73 -6.27 2.20
C LEU A 219 9.09 -6.24 3.58
N CYS A 220 8.89 -5.05 4.17
CA CYS A 220 8.17 -4.92 5.44
C CYS A 220 6.73 -5.46 5.30
N ILE A 221 6.05 -5.12 4.21
CA ILE A 221 4.70 -5.57 3.92
C ILE A 221 4.66 -7.10 3.75
N ALA A 222 5.54 -7.67 2.92
CA ALA A 222 5.58 -9.10 2.65
C ALA A 222 5.82 -9.94 3.93
N LEU A 223 6.67 -9.44 4.84
CA LEU A 223 6.93 -10.08 6.13
C LEU A 223 5.72 -10.03 7.07
N VAL A 224 4.99 -8.90 7.10
CA VAL A 224 3.78 -8.77 7.91
C VAL A 224 2.68 -9.71 7.41
N GLN A 225 2.55 -9.82 6.08
CA GLN A 225 1.57 -10.69 5.44
C GLN A 225 2.03 -12.16 5.37
N LYS A 226 3.27 -12.47 5.79
CA LYS A 226 3.86 -13.81 5.80
C LYS A 226 3.83 -14.49 4.43
N GLN A 227 4.31 -13.78 3.41
CA GLN A 227 4.34 -14.25 2.01
C GLN A 227 5.74 -14.75 1.62
N PRO A 228 6.08 -16.04 1.81
CA PRO A 228 7.44 -16.54 1.58
C PRO A 228 7.90 -16.35 0.14
N GLU A 229 7.04 -16.61 -0.85
CA GLU A 229 7.35 -16.45 -2.27
C GLU A 229 7.75 -15.01 -2.63
N ILE A 230 6.98 -14.01 -2.15
CA ILE A 230 7.29 -12.60 -2.37
C ILE A 230 8.56 -12.19 -1.62
N ILE A 231 8.78 -12.72 -0.40
CA ILE A 231 10.01 -12.47 0.35
C ILE A 231 11.23 -12.98 -0.43
N GLU A 232 11.18 -14.21 -0.96
CA GLU A 232 12.25 -14.80 -1.76
C GLU A 232 12.53 -13.97 -3.01
N MET A 233 11.50 -13.63 -3.80
CA MET A 233 11.64 -12.78 -4.99
C MET A 233 12.29 -11.41 -4.69
N LEU A 234 11.89 -10.77 -3.60
CA LEU A 234 12.44 -9.47 -3.21
C LEU A 234 13.91 -9.55 -2.77
N LEU A 235 14.29 -10.66 -2.13
CA LEU A 235 15.66 -10.83 -1.64
C LEU A 235 16.62 -11.24 -2.76
N GLU A 236 16.16 -12.00 -3.75
CA GLU A 236 16.94 -12.33 -4.95
C GLU A 236 17.23 -11.10 -5.82
N THR A 237 16.28 -10.17 -5.90
CA THR A 237 16.38 -8.97 -6.74
C THR A 237 17.20 -7.84 -6.12
N LEU A 238 17.48 -7.91 -4.81
CA LEU A 238 18.28 -6.93 -4.09
C LEU A 238 19.77 -7.02 -4.45
N ASN A 239 20.24 -6.08 -5.29
CA ASN A 239 21.66 -5.95 -5.58
C ASN A 239 22.47 -5.58 -4.31
N LYS A 240 23.80 -5.73 -4.36
CA LYS A 240 24.67 -5.48 -3.19
C LYS A 240 24.52 -4.07 -2.60
N LYS A 241 24.38 -3.04 -3.44
CA LYS A 241 24.28 -1.64 -3.00
C LYS A 241 22.95 -1.38 -2.29
N ASP A 242 21.86 -1.93 -2.83
CA ASP A 242 20.53 -1.77 -2.29
C ASP A 242 20.36 -2.54 -0.98
N ARG A 243 21.01 -3.71 -0.85
CA ARG A 243 21.11 -4.43 0.43
C ARG A 243 21.77 -3.57 1.51
N ASP A 244 22.92 -3.00 1.21
CA ASP A 244 23.65 -2.13 2.13
C ASP A 244 22.81 -0.92 2.57
N MET A 245 22.18 -0.24 1.60
CA MET A 245 21.31 0.91 1.86
C MET A 245 20.08 0.51 2.69
N TYR A 246 19.46 -0.63 2.36
CA TYR A 246 18.30 -1.15 3.06
C TYR A 246 18.62 -1.44 4.53
N VAL A 247 19.66 -2.23 4.79
CA VAL A 247 20.07 -2.60 6.16
C VAL A 247 20.42 -1.34 6.96
N LYS A 248 21.19 -0.42 6.37
CA LYS A 248 21.55 0.86 7.00
C LYS A 248 20.31 1.65 7.43
N LYS A 249 19.36 1.88 6.51
CA LYS A 249 18.12 2.62 6.82
C LYS A 249 17.29 1.95 7.92
N ARG A 250 17.19 0.61 7.93
CA ARG A 250 16.44 -0.11 8.98
C ARG A 250 17.08 0.02 10.35
N ILE A 251 18.41 0.00 10.42
CA ILE A 251 19.14 0.24 11.67
C ILE A 251 18.98 1.70 12.12
N GLU A 252 19.00 2.66 11.19
CA GLU A 252 18.79 4.07 11.51
C GLU A 252 17.45 4.34 12.22
N LEU A 253 16.41 3.56 11.90
CA LEU A 253 15.10 3.66 12.56
C LEU A 253 15.14 3.30 14.06
N LEU A 254 16.16 2.58 14.52
CA LEU A 254 16.35 2.23 15.93
C LEU A 254 16.75 3.42 16.81
N TYR A 255 17.38 4.45 16.22
CA TYR A 255 17.82 5.64 16.95
C TYR A 255 16.72 6.70 17.15
N ARG A 256 15.50 6.48 16.66
CA ARG A 256 14.42 7.46 16.78
C ARG A 256 13.74 7.33 18.15
N PRO A 257 13.73 8.36 19.00
CA PRO A 257 13.04 8.34 20.30
C PRO A 257 11.52 8.27 20.10
N ARG A 258 10.82 7.49 20.93
CA ARG A 258 9.43 7.05 20.65
C ARG A 258 8.43 7.50 21.69
N LEU A 259 8.52 8.75 22.09
CA LEU A 259 7.45 9.44 22.81
C LEU A 259 6.26 9.82 21.90
N CYS A 260 6.21 9.32 20.66
CA CYS A 260 5.29 9.82 19.64
C CYS A 260 3.85 9.34 19.83
N SER A 261 2.92 10.29 19.82
CA SER A 261 1.46 10.13 19.79
C SER A 261 0.91 9.45 18.52
N ASN A 262 1.76 9.17 17.52
CA ASN A 262 1.36 8.54 16.26
C ASN A 262 1.35 7.01 16.40
N PHE A 263 0.15 6.45 16.50
CA PHE A 263 -0.10 5.01 16.64
C PHE A 263 0.58 4.17 15.55
N GLU A 264 0.58 4.62 14.30
CA GLU A 264 1.08 3.83 13.16
C GLU A 264 2.60 3.63 13.19
N VAL A 265 3.35 4.67 13.54
CA VAL A 265 4.82 4.61 13.65
C VAL A 265 5.25 3.74 14.84
N THR A 266 4.48 3.78 15.93
CA THR A 266 4.70 2.93 17.10
C THR A 266 4.38 1.47 16.77
N TYR A 267 3.27 1.22 16.07
CA TYR A 267 2.91 -0.12 15.60
C TYR A 267 3.97 -0.70 14.66
N PHE A 268 4.41 0.06 13.65
CA PHE A 268 5.42 -0.38 12.70
C PHE A 268 6.68 -0.87 13.42
N TYR A 269 7.17 -0.14 14.41
CA TYR A 269 8.39 -0.54 15.08
C TYR A 269 8.22 -1.77 15.96
N LYS A 270 7.19 -1.76 16.81
CA LYS A 270 6.90 -2.86 17.73
C LYS A 270 6.54 -4.14 16.99
N LYS A 271 5.90 -4.07 15.83
CA LYS A 271 5.41 -5.28 15.14
C LYS A 271 6.23 -5.67 13.92
N ILE A 272 6.89 -4.72 13.28
CA ILE A 272 7.48 -4.89 11.95
C ILE A 272 9.00 -4.76 11.99
N LEU A 273 9.57 -3.70 12.59
CA LEU A 273 11.01 -3.46 12.45
C LEU A 273 11.89 -4.59 12.98
N PHE A 274 11.64 -5.10 14.19
CA PHE A 274 12.44 -6.19 14.74
C PHE A 274 12.31 -7.48 13.93
N ARG A 275 11.12 -7.75 13.36
CA ARG A 275 10.93 -8.89 12.44
C ARG A 275 11.68 -8.70 11.14
N VAL A 276 11.74 -7.47 10.62
CA VAL A 276 12.54 -7.13 9.44
C VAL A 276 14.03 -7.35 9.72
N LEU A 277 14.55 -6.90 10.86
CA LEU A 277 15.95 -7.11 11.23
C LEU A 277 16.28 -8.60 11.41
N LEU A 278 15.37 -9.37 12.00
CA LEU A 278 15.52 -10.82 12.08
C LEU A 278 15.46 -11.50 10.70
N ALA A 279 14.56 -11.05 9.82
CA ALA A 279 14.45 -11.56 8.46
C ALA A 279 15.71 -11.24 7.64
N ILE A 280 16.30 -10.05 7.80
CA ILE A 280 17.59 -9.71 7.19
C ILE A 280 18.66 -10.73 7.62
N LYS A 281 18.73 -11.05 8.92
CA LYS A 281 19.66 -12.07 9.43
C LYS A 281 19.40 -13.45 8.78
N GLN A 282 18.14 -13.84 8.66
CA GLN A 282 17.74 -15.20 8.24
C GLN A 282 17.87 -15.44 6.74
N TYR A 283 17.40 -14.50 5.92
CA TYR A 283 17.20 -14.74 4.50
C TYR A 283 18.25 -14.06 3.60
N LEU A 284 18.99 -13.08 4.12
CA LEU A 284 20.04 -12.41 3.34
C LEU A 284 21.38 -13.13 3.51
N THR A 285 22.02 -13.51 2.40
CA THR A 285 23.29 -14.27 2.39
C THR A 285 24.42 -13.65 3.21
N ASN A 286 24.49 -12.32 3.31
CA ASN A 286 25.44 -11.59 4.17
C ASN A 286 24.72 -10.73 5.23
N GLY A 287 23.49 -11.07 5.59
CA GLY A 287 22.66 -10.26 6.48
C GLY A 287 23.29 -10.04 7.85
N THR A 288 23.84 -11.10 8.44
CA THR A 288 24.55 -11.02 9.73
C THR A 288 25.74 -10.07 9.66
N GLU A 289 26.61 -10.22 8.65
CA GLU A 289 27.78 -9.35 8.44
C GLU A 289 27.37 -7.88 8.24
N LEU A 290 26.30 -7.62 7.48
CA LEU A 290 25.80 -6.27 7.25
C LEU A 290 25.23 -5.63 8.52
N LEU A 291 24.48 -6.39 9.32
CA LEU A 291 23.98 -5.92 10.61
C LEU A 291 25.15 -5.52 11.54
N PHE A 292 26.22 -6.33 11.56
CA PHE A 292 27.44 -6.01 12.31
C PHE A 292 28.19 -4.79 11.75
N LYS A 293 28.37 -4.71 10.42
CA LYS A 293 28.99 -3.59 9.72
C LYS A 293 28.35 -2.25 10.09
N TYR A 294 27.02 -2.26 10.23
CA TYR A 294 26.23 -1.08 10.59
C TYR A 294 25.93 -0.98 12.10
N LYS A 295 26.70 -1.69 12.95
CA LYS A 295 26.70 -1.57 14.41
C LYS A 295 25.32 -1.79 15.06
N ILE A 296 24.60 -2.84 14.64
CA ILE A 296 23.27 -3.18 15.16
C ILE A 296 23.19 -3.19 16.70
N PHE A 297 24.19 -3.74 17.41
CA PHE A 297 24.17 -3.81 18.87
C PHE A 297 24.18 -2.43 19.54
N PHE A 298 24.97 -1.50 19.00
CA PHE A 298 24.97 -0.12 19.50
C PHE A 298 23.60 0.54 19.29
N ALA A 299 22.98 0.31 18.13
CA ALA A 299 21.64 0.80 17.83
C ALA A 299 20.57 0.20 18.76
N LEU A 300 20.69 -1.10 19.11
CA LEU A 300 19.79 -1.77 20.04
C LEU A 300 19.94 -1.26 21.48
N ILE A 301 21.16 -1.02 21.94
CA ILE A 301 21.41 -0.40 23.25
C ILE A 301 20.78 0.99 23.31
N LYS A 302 21.00 1.83 22.28
CA LYS A 302 20.36 3.14 22.19
C LYS A 302 18.85 3.07 22.13
N CYS A 303 18.28 2.10 21.40
CA CYS A 303 16.85 1.84 21.40
C CYS A 303 16.34 1.53 22.82
N ILE A 304 17.05 0.72 23.60
CA ILE A 304 16.67 0.35 24.96
C ILE A 304 16.72 1.56 25.89
N GLU A 305 17.83 2.32 25.88
CA GLU A 305 18.00 3.54 26.68
C GLU A 305 16.86 4.54 26.46
N MET A 306 16.39 4.69 25.21
CA MET A 306 15.30 5.60 24.87
C MET A 306 13.90 5.08 25.24
N ASN A 307 13.74 3.78 25.56
CA ASN A 307 12.44 3.12 25.72
C ASN A 307 12.36 2.28 27.01
N GLN A 308 13.04 2.67 28.09
CA GLN A 308 13.09 1.92 29.37
C GLN A 308 11.70 1.62 29.98
N GLY A 309 10.67 2.41 29.65
CA GLY A 309 9.30 2.20 30.10
C GLY A 309 8.44 1.27 29.23
N ASP A 310 8.99 0.67 28.17
CA ASP A 310 8.23 -0.15 27.20
C ASP A 310 8.69 -1.62 27.19
N PRO A 311 8.03 -2.50 27.95
CA PRO A 311 8.44 -3.90 28.07
C PRO A 311 8.46 -4.66 26.73
N GLU A 312 7.63 -4.26 25.76
CA GLU A 312 7.58 -4.92 24.46
C GLU A 312 8.84 -4.62 23.64
N ILE A 313 9.27 -3.36 23.62
CA ILE A 313 10.50 -2.95 22.92
C ILE A 313 11.73 -3.56 23.59
N LEU A 314 11.78 -3.54 24.93
CA LEU A 314 12.86 -4.16 25.70
C LEU A 314 13.00 -5.65 25.36
N TRP A 315 11.90 -6.40 25.39
CA TRP A 315 11.89 -7.81 25.02
C TRP A 315 12.38 -8.07 23.59
N GLN A 316 11.90 -7.27 22.64
CA GLN A 316 12.26 -7.45 21.23
C GLN A 316 13.73 -7.12 20.95
N ALA A 317 14.26 -6.09 21.59
CA ALA A 317 15.66 -5.72 21.48
C ALA A 317 16.57 -6.77 22.13
N PHE A 318 16.19 -7.29 23.31
CA PHE A 318 16.87 -8.41 23.95
C PHE A 318 16.86 -9.66 23.06
N HIS A 319 15.68 -10.06 22.58
CA HIS A 319 15.52 -11.26 21.75
C HIS A 319 16.34 -11.17 20.45
N LEU A 320 16.28 -10.04 19.75
CA LEU A 320 17.09 -9.84 18.54
C LEU A 320 18.59 -9.87 18.85
N SER A 321 19.02 -9.25 19.95
CA SER A 321 20.42 -9.28 20.39
C SER A 321 20.90 -10.71 20.67
N ALA A 322 20.08 -11.51 21.35
CA ALA A 322 20.37 -12.92 21.64
C ALA A 322 20.48 -13.74 20.34
N CYS A 323 19.53 -13.57 19.42
CA CYS A 323 19.55 -14.24 18.12
C CYS A 323 20.78 -13.85 17.28
N LEU A 324 21.29 -12.62 17.38
CA LEU A 324 22.47 -12.18 16.65
C LEU A 324 23.77 -12.71 17.25
N MET A 325 23.86 -12.83 18.59
CA MET A 325 25.06 -13.34 19.26
C MET A 325 25.23 -14.85 19.20
N TYR A 326 24.17 -15.63 18.97
CA TYR A 326 24.26 -17.10 18.90
C TYR A 326 25.31 -17.62 17.91
N ASN A 327 25.62 -16.86 16.85
CA ASN A 327 26.57 -17.26 15.81
C ASN A 327 27.95 -16.57 15.93
N SER A 328 28.16 -15.66 16.89
CA SER A 328 29.42 -14.91 17.03
C SER A 328 30.15 -15.28 18.31
N VAL A 329 31.41 -15.71 18.18
CA VAL A 329 32.31 -16.10 19.28
C VAL A 329 32.57 -14.97 20.29
N ALA A 330 32.17 -13.74 20.00
CA ALA A 330 32.26 -12.60 20.92
C ALA A 330 31.09 -12.60 21.92
N ASN A 331 31.22 -13.41 22.96
CA ASN A 331 30.39 -13.40 24.17
C ASN A 331 30.44 -12.03 24.87
N ASN A 332 29.59 -11.08 24.46
CA ASN A 332 29.19 -9.95 25.31
C ASN A 332 28.02 -10.39 26.21
N SER A 333 28.26 -11.44 26.98
CA SER A 333 27.31 -12.01 27.96
C SER A 333 26.75 -10.96 28.91
N TYR A 334 27.58 -9.97 29.26
CA TYR A 334 27.21 -8.86 30.14
C TYR A 334 26.09 -8.00 29.56
N VAL A 335 26.16 -7.66 28.26
CA VAL A 335 25.14 -6.83 27.60
C VAL A 335 23.78 -7.52 27.55
N LEU A 336 23.75 -8.84 27.31
CA LEU A 336 22.49 -9.61 27.37
C LEU A 336 21.93 -9.68 28.78
N LYS A 337 22.79 -9.81 29.77
CA LYS A 337 22.41 -9.82 31.18
C LYS A 337 21.76 -8.50 31.56
N ASP A 338 22.40 -7.38 31.25
CA ASP A 338 21.86 -6.04 31.52
C ASP A 338 20.52 -5.81 30.81
N MET A 339 20.40 -6.22 29.53
CA MET A 339 19.14 -6.09 28.78
C MET A 339 18.00 -6.92 29.40
N ALA A 340 18.30 -8.10 29.93
CA ALA A 340 17.30 -8.94 30.56
C ALA A 340 16.90 -8.46 31.96
N GLU A 341 17.85 -7.93 32.73
CA GLU A 341 17.59 -7.29 34.02
C GLU A 341 16.64 -6.09 33.83
N LEU A 342 16.91 -5.21 32.85
CA LEU A 342 16.02 -4.09 32.51
C LEU A 342 14.61 -4.55 32.09
N TYR A 343 14.51 -5.64 31.31
CA TYR A 343 13.21 -6.20 30.96
C TYR A 343 12.47 -6.73 32.20
N ALA A 344 13.16 -7.42 33.09
CA ALA A 344 12.60 -7.96 34.32
C ALA A 344 12.08 -6.86 35.27
N GLU A 345 12.86 -5.80 35.45
CA GLU A 345 12.47 -4.60 36.19
C GLU A 345 11.20 -3.97 35.61
N SER A 346 11.12 -3.82 34.27
CA SER A 346 9.94 -3.26 33.59
C SER A 346 8.66 -4.08 33.80
N LYS A 347 8.79 -5.37 34.14
CA LYS A 347 7.69 -6.29 34.44
C LYS A 347 7.43 -6.46 35.94
N GLY A 348 8.24 -5.85 36.81
CA GLY A 348 8.18 -6.05 38.26
C GLY A 348 8.47 -7.49 38.69
N GLN A 349 9.30 -8.22 37.93
CA GLN A 349 9.65 -9.62 38.21
C GLN A 349 11.12 -9.74 38.61
N ASN A 350 11.41 -10.58 39.61
CA ASN A 350 12.80 -10.97 39.93
C ASN A 350 13.25 -12.03 38.92
N PHE A 351 14.27 -11.71 38.13
CA PHE A 351 14.81 -12.59 37.10
C PHE A 351 16.25 -12.99 37.42
N SER A 352 16.60 -14.26 37.15
CA SER A 352 17.98 -14.74 37.19
C SER A 352 18.35 -15.27 35.81
N LEU A 353 19.18 -14.54 35.07
CA LEU A 353 19.63 -14.98 33.76
C LEU A 353 20.74 -16.03 33.93
N LYS A 354 20.39 -17.32 33.82
CA LYS A 354 21.37 -18.40 33.69
C LYS A 354 21.82 -18.47 32.23
N ILE A 355 23.05 -18.04 31.95
CA ILE A 355 23.69 -18.27 30.65
C ILE A 355 24.03 -19.75 30.57
N MET A 356 23.14 -20.56 29.99
CA MET A 356 23.48 -21.93 29.65
C MET A 356 24.26 -21.92 28.34
N THR A 357 25.52 -22.38 28.38
CA THR A 357 26.24 -22.79 27.17
C THR A 357 25.60 -24.08 26.67
N CYS A 358 24.47 -23.98 25.98
CA CYS A 358 23.80 -25.12 25.39
C CYS A 358 24.28 -25.31 23.96
N SER A 359 25.09 -26.34 23.75
CA SER A 359 25.49 -26.88 22.44
C SER A 359 24.33 -27.51 21.64
N HIS A 360 23.10 -27.48 22.17
CA HIS A 360 21.96 -28.25 21.67
C HIS A 360 20.81 -27.45 21.05
N TYR A 361 20.90 -26.14 20.94
CA TYR A 361 19.85 -25.35 20.30
C TYR A 361 20.02 -25.33 18.78
N LYS A 362 19.27 -26.18 18.10
CA LYS A 362 19.35 -26.33 16.64
C LYS A 362 18.62 -25.20 15.91
N ASN A 363 17.76 -24.42 16.62
CA ASN A 363 16.78 -23.52 16.00
C ASN A 363 16.60 -22.19 16.77
N ASN A 364 16.19 -21.11 16.08
CA ASN A 364 15.86 -19.81 16.71
C ASN A 364 14.67 -19.87 17.71
N SER A 365 13.83 -20.90 17.64
CA SER A 365 12.75 -21.17 18.61
C SER A 365 13.32 -21.44 20.01
N ASP A 366 14.49 -22.07 20.09
CA ASP A 366 14.96 -22.61 21.35
C ASP A 366 15.62 -21.53 22.22
N VAL A 367 16.15 -20.46 21.59
CA VAL A 367 16.59 -19.23 22.26
C VAL A 367 15.40 -18.48 22.89
N ARG A 368 14.21 -18.56 22.26
CA ARG A 368 12.97 -17.98 22.79
C ARG A 368 12.52 -18.72 24.04
N ASP A 369 12.65 -20.05 24.07
CA ASP A 369 12.28 -20.89 25.21
C ASP A 369 13.29 -20.83 26.37
N ALA A 370 14.59 -20.69 26.06
CA ALA A 370 15.64 -20.51 27.06
C ALA A 370 15.51 -19.17 27.83
N ALA A 371 15.05 -18.11 27.17
CA ALA A 371 14.86 -16.79 27.76
C ALA A 371 13.61 -16.66 28.67
N LEU A 372 12.73 -17.68 28.73
CA LEU A 372 11.42 -17.62 29.40
C LEU A 372 11.32 -18.51 30.65
N LEU A 373 12.41 -19.11 31.13
CA LEU A 373 12.34 -19.98 32.29
C LEU A 373 12.28 -19.19 33.60
N CYS A 374 11.21 -19.40 34.38
CA CYS A 374 11.19 -19.00 35.80
C CYS A 374 12.35 -19.68 36.56
N PRO A 375 12.93 -19.03 37.59
CA PRO A 375 14.02 -19.60 38.41
C PRO A 375 13.69 -21.01 38.95
N SER A 376 12.42 -21.26 39.29
CA SER A 376 11.93 -22.55 39.79
C SER A 376 11.94 -23.67 38.74
N LYS A 377 11.81 -23.36 37.44
CA LYS A 377 11.92 -24.33 36.34
C LYS A 377 13.38 -24.56 35.90
N LEU A 378 14.25 -23.58 36.12
CA LEU A 378 15.71 -23.70 35.89
C LEU A 378 16.38 -24.67 36.87
N ALA A 379 15.88 -24.77 38.10
CA ALA A 379 16.36 -25.75 39.07
C ALA A 379 16.03 -27.20 38.69
N ALA A 380 14.99 -27.43 37.87
CA ALA A 380 14.60 -28.76 37.41
C ALA A 380 15.40 -29.27 36.19
N LEU A 381 16.12 -28.38 35.50
CA LEU A 381 17.00 -28.70 34.38
C LEU A 381 18.45 -28.96 34.81
N ASP A 382 18.82 -28.62 36.06
CA ASP A 382 20.05 -29.07 36.73
C ASP A 382 19.88 -30.54 37.19
N VAL A 383 19.75 -31.47 36.25
CA VAL A 383 20.06 -32.87 36.53
C VAL A 383 21.29 -33.23 35.70
N THR A 384 22.42 -33.14 36.40
CA THR A 384 23.66 -33.87 36.18
C THR A 384 23.58 -34.98 35.13
N GLN A 385 24.31 -34.82 34.02
CA GLN A 385 25.13 -35.88 33.47
C GLN A 385 26.32 -35.27 32.74
N VAL A 386 27.35 -34.99 33.54
CA VAL A 386 28.72 -35.22 33.10
C VAL A 386 28.80 -36.73 32.89
N ASP A 387 28.75 -37.19 31.64
CA ASP A 387 29.36 -38.46 31.28
C ASP A 387 30.45 -38.17 30.26
N ASN A 388 31.68 -38.37 30.74
CA ASN A 388 32.90 -38.40 29.95
C ASN A 388 32.83 -39.59 28.99
N GLY A 389 33.09 -39.35 27.71
CA GLY A 389 33.23 -40.35 26.66
C GLY A 389 33.46 -39.71 25.31
#